data_AF-Q2U3S5-F1
#
_entry.id   AF-Q2U3S5-F1
#
_cell.length_a   1.000
_cell.length_b   1.000
_cell.length_c   1.000
_cell.angle_alpha   90.00
_cell.angle_beta   90.00
_cell.angle_gamma   90.00
#
_symmetry.space_group_name_H-M   'P 1'
#
loop_
_entity.id
_entity.type
_entity.pdbx_description
1 polymer ?
#
loop_
_entity_poly.entity_id
_entity_poly.type
_entity_poly.pdbx_seq_one_letter_code
_entity_poly.pdbx_strand_id
1 'polypeptide(L)'
;MEYIDGISMSQLTDEQKEVVNVELQQHLDVLHGIKSKSIASPSGIVIPPYRVMRQSSKDAWSRLSSETCDYVFCLNDLSQENVIVDPETLKIKAIIDWEYAEFFAAYFDYPFYKRLGPSMALEGERDDVPELLQLLNSESTN
;
A
#
# COMPACT_ATOMS: atom_id res chain seq x y z
N MET A 1 3.57 -21.45 -2.71
CA MET A 1 2.43 -20.69 -2.16
C MET A 1 1.39 -21.69 -1.69
N GLU A 2 0.88 -21.48 -0.48
CA GLU A 2 -0.28 -22.18 0.03
C GLU A 2 -1.55 -21.43 -0.41
N TYR A 3 -2.60 -22.16 -0.77
CA TYR A 3 -3.90 -21.54 -1.06
C TYR A 3 -4.59 -21.20 0.26
N ILE A 4 -4.99 -19.95 0.42
CA ILE A 4 -5.74 -19.49 1.59
C ILE A 4 -7.23 -19.46 1.21
N ASP A 5 -8.00 -20.36 1.82
CA ASP A 5 -9.45 -20.41 1.67
C ASP A 5 -10.11 -19.18 2.33
N GLY A 6 -11.14 -18.63 1.70
CA GLY A 6 -11.86 -17.44 2.16
C GLY A 6 -12.50 -16.67 1.01
N ILE A 7 -13.13 -15.53 1.31
CA ILE A 7 -13.70 -14.64 0.31
C ILE A 7 -12.95 -13.31 0.27
N SER A 8 -12.98 -12.65 -0.88
CA SER A 8 -12.48 -11.27 -1.00
C SER A 8 -13.33 -10.33 -0.15
N MET A 9 -12.70 -9.38 0.53
CA MET A 9 -13.40 -8.32 1.28
C MET A 9 -14.38 -7.54 0.38
N SER A 10 -14.15 -7.49 -0.94
CA SER A 10 -15.06 -6.81 -1.89
C SER A 10 -16.47 -7.42 -1.91
N GLN A 11 -16.60 -8.70 -1.55
CA GLN A 11 -17.84 -9.48 -1.54
C GLN A 11 -18.68 -9.28 -0.26
N LEU A 12 -18.12 -8.62 0.76
CA LEU A 12 -18.80 -8.36 2.03
C LEU A 12 -19.79 -7.20 1.92
N THR A 13 -20.77 -7.15 2.83
CA THR A 13 -21.61 -5.94 3.01
C THR A 13 -20.80 -4.80 3.62
N ASP A 14 -21.29 -3.57 3.51
CA ASP A 14 -20.60 -2.41 4.07
C ASP A 14 -20.46 -2.51 5.61
N GLU A 15 -21.46 -3.04 6.30
CA GLU A 15 -21.38 -3.28 7.75
C GLU A 15 -20.31 -4.32 8.12
N GLN A 16 -20.16 -5.37 7.32
CA GLN A 16 -19.12 -6.37 7.52
C GLN A 16 -17.73 -5.80 7.21
N LYS A 17 -17.60 -4.95 6.19
CA LYS A 17 -16.35 -4.25 5.85
C LYS A 17 -15.87 -3.36 6.98
N GLU A 18 -16.78 -2.69 7.70
CA GLU A 18 -16.40 -1.89 8.88
C GLU A 18 -15.77 -2.75 9.99
N VAL A 19 -16.23 -3.99 10.18
CA VAL A 19 -15.60 -4.93 11.13
C VAL A 19 -14.19 -5.31 10.67
N VAL A 20 -14.03 -5.64 9.38
CA VAL A 20 -12.73 -6.00 8.79
C VAL A 20 -11.77 -4.82 8.82
N ASN A 21 -12.25 -3.59 8.58
CA ASN A 21 -11.45 -2.36 8.58
C ASN A 21 -10.74 -2.12 9.93
N VAL A 22 -11.37 -2.50 11.05
CA VAL A 22 -10.76 -2.38 12.37
C VAL A 22 -9.51 -3.26 12.47
N GLU A 23 -9.60 -4.51 12.03
CA GLU A 23 -8.46 -5.44 12.03
C GLU A 23 -7.41 -5.05 10.99
N LEU A 24 -7.84 -4.61 9.80
CA LEU A 24 -6.94 -4.16 8.75
C LEU A 24 -6.11 -2.95 9.18
N GLN A 25 -6.72 -2.00 9.91
CA GLN A 25 -6.00 -0.86 10.47
C GLN A 25 -4.95 -1.29 11.50
N GLN A 26 -5.23 -2.31 12.31
CA GLN A 26 -4.23 -2.85 13.25
C GLN A 26 -3.02 -3.45 12.52
N HIS A 27 -3.25 -4.17 11.42
CA HIS A 27 -2.15 -4.68 10.58
C HIS A 27 -1.36 -3.54 9.93
N LEU A 28 -2.04 -2.50 9.43
CA LEU A 28 -1.37 -1.31 8.89
C LEU A 28 -0.55 -0.58 9.94
N ASP A 29 -1.05 -0.43 11.18
CA ASP A 29 -0.30 0.19 12.27
C ASP A 29 0.98 -0.60 12.60
N VAL A 30 0.92 -1.94 12.55
CA VAL A 30 2.09 -2.80 12.73
C VAL A 30 3.09 -2.60 11.59
N LEU A 31 2.64 -2.61 10.33
CA LEU A 31 3.51 -2.39 9.16
C LEU A 31 4.12 -0.99 9.18
N HIS A 32 3.32 0.03 9.48
CA HIS A 32 3.79 1.42 9.56
C HIS A 32 4.72 1.66 10.76
N GLY A 33 4.70 0.77 11.75
CA GLY A 33 5.67 0.72 12.85
C GLY A 33 7.07 0.26 12.43
N ILE A 34 7.19 -0.44 11.30
CA ILE A 34 8.48 -0.85 10.73
C ILE A 34 9.07 0.35 9.99
N LYS A 35 10.14 0.94 10.54
CA LYS A 35 10.76 2.18 10.03
C LYS A 35 12.03 1.93 9.23
N SER A 36 12.32 2.84 8.30
CA SER A 36 13.56 2.88 7.53
C SER A 36 14.08 4.31 7.34
N LYS A 37 15.40 4.45 7.22
CA LYS A 37 16.05 5.69 6.79
C LYS A 37 16.02 5.91 5.30
N SER A 38 15.71 4.89 4.51
CA SER A 38 15.66 5.01 3.05
C SER A 38 14.40 4.40 2.48
N ILE A 39 13.94 4.96 1.37
CA ILE A 39 13.03 4.22 0.50
C ILE A 39 13.76 3.02 -0.12
N ALA A 40 13.00 2.12 -0.75
CA ALA A 40 13.40 0.84 -1.36
C ALA A 40 13.06 -0.38 -0.51
N SER A 41 12.88 -1.50 -1.19
CA SER A 41 12.86 -2.84 -0.58
C SER A 41 14.21 -3.16 0.10
N PRO A 42 14.27 -4.22 0.93
CA PRO A 42 15.54 -4.71 1.49
C PRO A 42 16.61 -5.06 0.44
N SER A 43 16.21 -5.27 -0.83
CA SER A 43 17.13 -5.51 -1.95
C SER A 43 17.82 -4.23 -2.48
N GLY A 44 17.36 -3.04 -2.06
CA GLY A 44 17.87 -1.75 -2.49
C GLY A 44 17.28 -1.23 -3.81
N ILE A 45 16.40 -2.00 -4.46
CA ILE A 45 15.63 -1.58 -5.63
C ILE A 45 14.38 -0.84 -5.14
N VAL A 46 14.07 0.27 -5.81
CA VAL A 46 12.83 1.03 -5.60
C VAL A 46 11.83 0.66 -6.68
N ILE A 47 10.70 0.10 -6.27
CA ILE A 47 9.55 -0.23 -7.12
C ILE A 47 8.40 0.68 -6.68
N PRO A 48 8.08 1.75 -7.43
CA PRO A 48 6.96 2.61 -7.10
C PRO A 48 5.61 1.88 -7.23
N PRO A 49 4.55 2.39 -6.59
CA PRO A 49 3.20 1.88 -6.80
C PRO A 49 2.81 1.87 -8.28
N TYR A 50 2.00 0.90 -8.70
CA TYR A 50 1.49 0.79 -10.07
C TYR A 50 0.91 2.12 -10.61
N ARG A 51 0.16 2.86 -9.79
CA ARG A 51 -0.42 4.17 -10.18
C ARG A 51 0.62 5.23 -10.58
N VAL A 52 1.81 5.18 -9.99
CA VAL A 52 2.96 6.03 -10.37
C VAL A 52 3.58 5.52 -11.67
N MET A 53 3.80 4.21 -11.77
CA MET A 53 4.40 3.60 -12.96
C MET A 53 3.57 3.85 -14.23
N ARG A 54 2.24 3.90 -14.12
CA ARG A 54 1.35 4.23 -15.25
C ARG A 54 1.57 5.64 -15.82
N GLN A 55 2.03 6.58 -15.00
CA GLN A 55 2.20 7.98 -15.38
C GLN A 55 3.66 8.36 -15.68
N SER A 56 4.60 7.43 -15.51
CA SER A 56 6.04 7.67 -15.69
C SER A 56 6.63 6.72 -16.73
N SER A 57 7.50 7.23 -17.59
CA SER A 57 8.29 6.41 -18.52
C SER A 57 9.67 6.03 -17.97
N LYS A 58 9.87 6.16 -16.65
CA LYS A 58 11.16 5.98 -15.99
C LYS A 58 11.37 4.52 -15.61
N ASP A 59 12.45 3.93 -16.10
CA ASP A 59 12.79 2.52 -15.87
C ASP A 59 13.55 2.27 -14.55
N ALA A 60 14.07 3.33 -13.91
CA ALA A 60 14.85 3.21 -12.68
C ALA A 60 14.59 4.39 -11.73
N TRP A 61 14.52 4.11 -10.42
CA TRP A 61 14.24 5.10 -9.38
C TRP A 61 15.39 5.21 -8.40
N SER A 62 15.74 6.43 -8.02
CA SER A 62 16.82 6.70 -7.08
C SER A 62 16.39 6.32 -5.68
N ARG A 63 17.33 5.76 -4.91
CA ARG A 63 17.14 5.57 -3.47
C ARG A 63 17.26 6.91 -2.75
N LEU A 64 16.20 7.30 -2.06
CA LEU A 64 16.16 8.47 -1.19
C LEU A 64 16.45 8.06 0.25
N SER A 65 17.10 8.94 0.99
CA SER A 65 17.36 8.79 2.42
C SER A 65 16.82 9.99 3.20
N SER A 66 16.33 9.72 4.40
CA SER A 66 15.94 10.71 5.41
C SER A 66 16.85 10.54 6.64
N GLU A 67 17.23 11.65 7.25
CA GLU A 67 18.00 11.66 8.49
C GLU A 67 17.18 11.13 9.69
N THR A 68 15.84 11.26 9.64
CA THR A 68 14.92 11.06 10.77
C THR A 68 14.13 9.74 10.75
N CYS A 69 14.46 8.80 9.87
CA CYS A 69 13.74 7.51 9.71
C CYS A 69 12.24 7.70 9.37
N ASP A 70 11.92 8.62 8.46
CA ASP A 70 10.51 8.98 8.18
C ASP A 70 9.76 7.97 7.30
N TYR A 71 10.45 6.95 6.78
CA TYR A 71 9.83 5.97 5.90
C TYR A 71 9.30 4.77 6.67
N VAL A 72 8.15 4.29 6.24
CA VAL A 72 7.39 3.20 6.85
C VAL A 72 7.19 2.10 5.82
N PHE A 73 6.94 0.88 6.28
CA PHE A 73 6.67 -0.22 5.36
C PHE A 73 5.24 -0.08 4.80
N CYS A 74 5.14 0.28 3.52
CA CYS A 74 3.90 0.50 2.79
C CYS A 74 3.54 -0.73 1.95
N LEU A 75 2.24 -1.02 1.79
CA LEU A 75 1.74 -2.06 0.89
C LEU A 75 1.58 -1.55 -0.55
N ASN A 76 1.19 -0.28 -0.71
CA ASN A 76 0.97 0.44 -1.97
C ASN A 76 -0.13 -0.07 -2.89
N ASP A 77 -0.62 -1.30 -2.69
CA ASP A 77 -1.72 -1.90 -3.45
C ASP A 77 -2.77 -2.59 -2.56
N LEU A 78 -3.16 -1.92 -1.47
CA LEU A 78 -4.18 -2.43 -0.56
C LEU A 78 -5.60 -2.05 -1.01
N SER A 79 -6.15 -2.84 -1.94
CA SER A 79 -7.56 -2.81 -2.33
C SER A 79 -8.39 -3.86 -1.58
N GLN A 80 -9.73 -3.77 -1.66
CA GLN A 80 -10.61 -4.79 -1.07
C GLN A 80 -10.40 -6.20 -1.69
N GLU A 81 -9.90 -6.28 -2.93
CA GLU A 81 -9.64 -7.56 -3.60
C GLU A 81 -8.41 -8.29 -3.05
N ASN A 82 -7.50 -7.55 -2.42
CA ASN A 82 -6.26 -8.07 -1.87
C ASN A 82 -6.38 -8.49 -0.39
N VAL A 83 -7.59 -8.49 0.16
CA VAL A 83 -7.89 -8.90 1.55
C VAL A 83 -8.80 -10.12 1.54
N ILE A 84 -8.27 -11.26 1.99
CA ILE A 84 -9.00 -12.52 2.11
C ILE A 84 -9.53 -12.65 3.53
N VAL A 85 -10.84 -12.85 3.64
CA VAL A 85 -11.59 -12.85 4.89
C VAL A 85 -12.33 -14.17 5.08
N ASP A 86 -12.40 -14.63 6.32
CA ASP A 86 -13.30 -15.69 6.74
C ASP A 86 -14.75 -15.18 6.75
N PRO A 87 -15.67 -15.71 5.93
CA PRO A 87 -17.02 -15.17 5.81
C PRO A 87 -17.89 -15.36 7.07
N GLU A 88 -17.55 -16.29 7.96
CA GLU A 88 -18.32 -16.57 9.17
C GLU A 88 -17.85 -15.69 10.33
N THR A 89 -16.55 -15.48 10.46
CA THR A 89 -15.94 -14.77 11.61
C THR A 89 -15.51 -13.34 11.29
N LEU A 90 -15.46 -12.97 10.00
CA LEU A 90 -14.93 -11.71 9.49
C LEU A 90 -13.45 -11.46 9.83
N LYS A 91 -12.70 -12.52 10.17
CA LYS A 91 -11.26 -12.45 10.41
C LYS A 91 -10.47 -12.41 9.13
N ILE A 92 -9.42 -11.57 9.09
CA ILE A 92 -8.51 -11.51 7.94
C ILE A 92 -7.66 -12.77 7.97
N LYS A 93 -7.77 -13.60 6.93
CA LYS A 93 -6.97 -14.81 6.76
C LYS A 93 -5.69 -14.53 5.99
N ALA A 94 -5.72 -13.58 5.06
CA ALA A 94 -4.54 -13.12 4.35
C ALA A 94 -4.72 -11.71 3.79
N ILE A 95 -3.61 -10.97 3.71
CA ILE A 95 -3.43 -9.85 2.80
C ILE A 95 -2.49 -10.35 1.72
N ILE A 96 -2.84 -10.20 0.45
CA ILE A 96 -2.08 -10.74 -0.69
C ILE A 96 -1.57 -9.62 -1.60
N ASP A 97 -0.85 -10.00 -2.65
CA ASP A 97 -0.36 -9.09 -3.69
C ASP A 97 0.59 -7.97 -3.20
N TRP A 98 1.66 -8.39 -2.53
CA TRP A 98 2.65 -7.48 -1.90
C TRP A 98 3.74 -7.00 -2.87
N GLU A 99 3.52 -7.07 -4.18
CA GLU A 99 4.58 -6.81 -5.18
C GLU A 99 5.09 -5.36 -5.17
N TYR A 100 4.27 -4.42 -4.70
CA TYR A 100 4.63 -3.01 -4.52
C TYR A 100 5.00 -2.66 -3.08
N ALA A 101 5.11 -3.64 -2.17
CA ALA A 101 5.33 -3.39 -0.77
C ALA A 101 6.81 -3.02 -0.48
N GLU A 102 7.06 -1.77 -0.10
CA GLU A 102 8.40 -1.26 0.21
C GLU A 102 8.35 -0.12 1.23
N PHE A 103 9.52 0.41 1.61
CA PHE A 103 9.60 1.60 2.45
C PHE A 103 9.31 2.88 1.66
N PHE A 104 8.30 3.64 2.09
CA PHE A 104 7.95 4.96 1.56
C PHE A 104 7.45 5.89 2.66
N ALA A 105 7.17 7.15 2.31
CA ALA A 105 6.46 8.04 3.23
C ALA A 105 5.04 7.50 3.46
N ALA A 106 4.51 7.58 4.68
CA ALA A 106 3.25 6.90 5.04
C ALA A 106 2.04 7.27 4.16
N TYR A 107 2.04 8.45 3.53
CA TYR A 107 0.97 8.86 2.61
C TYR A 107 0.95 8.07 1.28
N PHE A 108 1.98 7.28 0.99
CA PHE A 108 1.97 6.33 -0.14
C PHE A 108 0.93 5.21 0.07
N ASP A 109 0.64 4.84 1.33
CA ASP A 109 -0.39 3.87 1.70
C ASP A 109 -1.76 4.54 1.82
N TYR A 110 -2.21 5.14 0.72
CA TYR A 110 -3.54 5.74 0.66
C TYR A 110 -4.61 4.64 0.89
N PRO A 111 -5.65 4.89 1.72
CA PRO A 111 -6.56 3.84 2.21
C PRO A 111 -7.61 3.42 1.16
N PHE A 112 -7.16 2.90 0.02
CA PHE A 112 -8.02 2.47 -1.08
C PHE A 112 -8.97 1.34 -0.70
N TYR A 113 -8.62 0.49 0.27
CA TYR A 113 -9.49 -0.55 0.84
C TYR A 113 -10.82 -0.02 1.40
N LYS A 114 -10.93 1.28 1.70
CA LYS A 114 -12.18 1.90 2.17
C LYS A 114 -13.24 2.05 1.08
N ARG A 115 -12.89 1.79 -0.18
CA ARG A 115 -13.84 1.78 -1.31
C ARG A 115 -13.56 0.63 -2.26
N LEU A 116 -14.55 0.29 -3.08
CA LEU A 116 -14.37 -0.68 -4.16
C LEU A 116 -13.55 -0.08 -5.30
N GLY A 117 -12.73 -0.91 -5.94
CA GLY A 117 -11.92 -0.55 -7.10
C GLY A 117 -10.41 -0.66 -6.86
N PRO A 118 -9.60 -0.29 -7.87
CA PRO A 118 -8.15 -0.39 -7.81
C PRO A 118 -7.53 0.61 -6.85
N SER A 119 -6.26 0.36 -6.49
CA SER A 119 -5.41 1.23 -5.67
C SER A 119 -4.86 2.44 -6.45
N MET A 120 -5.77 3.18 -7.08
CA MET A 120 -5.51 4.43 -7.81
C MET A 120 -6.75 5.33 -7.77
N ALA A 121 -6.57 6.65 -7.91
CA ALA A 121 -7.68 7.59 -7.92
C ALA A 121 -8.71 7.28 -9.02
N LEU A 122 -9.99 7.35 -8.66
CA LEU A 122 -11.12 7.27 -9.58
C LEU A 122 -11.59 8.67 -10.02
N GLU A 123 -12.50 8.74 -11.00
CA GLU A 123 -13.05 10.01 -11.46
C GLU A 123 -13.70 10.79 -10.30
N GLY A 124 -13.28 12.04 -10.14
CA GLY A 124 -13.76 12.93 -9.06
C GLY A 124 -12.98 12.78 -7.74
N GLU A 125 -12.05 11.83 -7.62
CA GLU A 125 -11.17 11.71 -6.47
C GLU A 125 -9.89 12.55 -6.62
N ARG A 126 -9.25 12.86 -5.49
CA ARG A 126 -7.92 13.46 -5.48
C ARG A 126 -6.91 12.45 -6.03
N ASP A 127 -6.22 12.81 -7.12
CA ASP A 127 -5.06 12.06 -7.60
C ASP A 127 -3.83 12.39 -6.73
N ASP A 128 -3.27 11.38 -6.06
CA ASP A 128 -2.07 11.49 -5.23
C ASP A 128 -0.78 11.37 -6.05
N VAL A 129 -0.84 10.87 -7.29
CA VAL A 129 0.33 10.59 -8.13
C VAL A 129 1.27 11.79 -8.30
N PRO A 130 0.80 13.05 -8.49
CA PRO A 130 1.68 14.20 -8.56
C PRO A 130 2.53 14.40 -7.29
N GLU A 131 1.98 14.15 -6.10
CA GLU A 131 2.69 14.25 -4.82
C GLU A 131 3.71 13.12 -4.67
N LEU A 132 3.33 11.90 -5.05
CA LEU A 132 4.25 10.75 -5.04
C LEU A 132 5.44 10.97 -5.98
N LEU A 133 5.18 11.46 -7.20
CA LEU A 133 6.20 11.80 -8.19
C LEU A 133 7.11 12.93 -7.71
N GLN A 134 6.58 13.90 -6.96
CA GLN A 134 7.39 14.97 -6.38
C GLN A 134 8.42 14.41 -5.39
N LEU A 135 8.02 13.49 -4.50
CA LEU A 135 8.96 12.82 -3.60
C LEU A 135 9.97 11.99 -4.40
N LEU A 136 9.50 11.12 -5.30
CA LEU A 136 10.36 10.17 -6.02
C LEU A 136 11.35 10.82 -7.00
N ASN A 137 11.10 12.06 -7.40
CA ASN A 137 12.02 12.84 -8.23
C ASN A 137 12.83 13.86 -7.43
N SER A 138 12.67 13.90 -6.10
CA SER A 138 13.56 14.69 -5.25
C SER A 138 14.98 14.14 -5.30
N GLU A 139 15.97 15.01 -5.12
CA GLU A 139 17.37 14.60 -5.06
C GLU A 139 17.69 13.98 -3.70
N SER A 140 18.43 12.88 -3.70
CA SER A 140 18.97 12.29 -2.47
C SER A 140 19.88 13.32 -1.80
N THR A 141 19.50 13.78 -0.61
CA THR A 141 20.38 14.62 0.20
C THR A 141 21.49 13.70 0.75
N ASN A 142 22.71 13.85 0.22
CA ASN A 142 23.90 13.11 0.65
C ASN A 142 24.40 13.60 2.01
#